data_AF-A0A6V8K6S9-F1
#
_entry.id   AF-A0A6V8K6S9-F1
#
_cell.length_a   1.000
_cell.length_b   1.000
_cell.length_c   1.000
_cell.angle_alpha   90.00
_cell.angle_beta   90.00
_cell.angle_gamma   90.00
#
_symmetry.space_group_name_H-M   'P 1'
#
loop_
_entity.id
_entity.type
_entity.pdbx_description
1 polymer ?
#
loop_
_entity_poly.entity_id
_entity_poly.type
_entity_poly.pdbx_seq_one_letter_code
_entity_poly.pdbx_strand_id
1 'polypeptide(L)'
;MTGRSTSLIGGIVAAVVLLCVAAPAVLVSGAVATDACPRTTATLKAAHSASPAGWDDDQIANARTIVGVGVLRKVPVRGRVIAIAAAIQESRLRNLPGGDRDSVGLFQQRPSQGWGTPPNYATPPTRPAGSTTRS
;
A
#
# COMPACT_ATOMS: atom_id res chain seq x y z
N MET A 1 7.51 -60.28 -18.59
CA MET A 1 7.96 -58.99 -19.18
C MET A 1 7.22 -57.83 -18.50
N THR A 2 7.61 -57.39 -17.29
CA THR A 2 6.93 -56.27 -16.58
C THR A 2 7.83 -55.61 -15.52
N GLY A 3 9.16 -55.63 -15.68
CA GLY A 3 10.10 -55.16 -14.64
C GLY A 3 10.91 -53.90 -14.97
N ARG A 4 10.90 -53.40 -16.21
CA ARG A 4 11.77 -52.30 -16.66
C ARG A 4 11.09 -50.93 -16.68
N SER A 5 9.76 -50.89 -16.74
CA SER A 5 8.99 -49.65 -16.89
C SER A 5 8.73 -48.91 -15.57
N THR A 6 8.68 -49.63 -14.43
CA THR A 6 8.46 -49.02 -13.10
C THR A 6 9.71 -48.31 -12.57
N SER A 7 10.90 -48.81 -12.91
CA SER A 7 12.18 -48.23 -12.48
C SER A 7 12.49 -46.88 -13.15
N LEU A 8 12.09 -46.71 -14.41
CA LEU A 8 12.23 -45.44 -15.13
C LEU A 8 11.29 -44.35 -14.60
N ILE A 9 10.04 -44.71 -14.24
CA ILE A 9 9.07 -43.77 -13.68
C ILE A 9 9.50 -43.31 -12.28
N GLY A 10 10.00 -44.22 -11.44
CA GLY A 10 10.55 -43.88 -10.12
C GLY A 10 11.76 -42.94 -10.19
N GLY A 11 12.65 -43.14 -11.16
CA GLY A 11 13.80 -42.27 -11.40
C GLY A 11 13.41 -40.85 -11.84
N ILE A 12 12.41 -40.73 -12.73
CA ILE A 12 11.92 -39.44 -13.21
C ILE A 12 11.18 -38.68 -12.09
N VAL A 13 10.34 -39.36 -11.29
CA VAL A 13 9.64 -38.73 -10.16
C VAL A 13 10.65 -38.27 -9.10
N ALA A 14 11.65 -39.07 -8.77
CA ALA A 14 12.71 -38.68 -7.85
C ALA A 14 13.51 -37.48 -8.37
N ALA A 15 13.84 -37.44 -9.67
CA ALA A 15 14.54 -36.32 -10.29
C ALA A 15 13.70 -35.02 -10.31
N VAL A 16 12.39 -35.11 -10.58
CA VAL A 16 11.47 -33.95 -10.57
C VAL A 16 11.24 -33.44 -9.14
N VAL A 17 11.10 -34.31 -8.15
CA VAL A 17 10.99 -33.91 -6.74
C VAL A 17 12.29 -33.25 -6.26
N LEU A 18 13.45 -33.79 -6.63
CA LEU A 18 14.74 -33.21 -6.26
C LEU A 18 14.96 -31.86 -6.95
N LEU A 19 14.50 -31.68 -8.19
CA LEU A 19 14.48 -30.39 -8.89
C LEU A 19 13.54 -29.37 -8.22
N CYS A 20 12.34 -29.79 -7.83
CA CYS A 20 11.33 -28.91 -7.23
C CYS A 20 11.63 -28.52 -5.76
N VAL A 21 12.36 -29.37 -5.02
CA VAL A 21 12.65 -29.13 -3.59
C VAL A 21 14.05 -28.54 -3.36
N ALA A 22 15.02 -28.76 -4.26
CA ALA A 22 16.36 -28.16 -4.14
C ALA A 22 16.44 -26.74 -4.73
N ALA A 23 15.56 -26.36 -5.67
CA ALA A 23 15.56 -25.03 -6.29
C ALA A 23 15.14 -23.85 -5.39
N PRO A 24 14.27 -23.98 -4.36
CA PRO A 24 13.98 -22.86 -3.47
C PRO A 24 15.02 -22.68 -2.34
N ALA A 25 15.88 -23.67 -2.06
CA ALA A 25 16.86 -23.56 -0.97
C ALA A 25 18.11 -22.72 -1.33
N VAL A 26 18.39 -22.51 -2.63
CA VAL A 26 19.55 -21.71 -3.09
C VAL A 26 19.21 -20.22 -3.28
N LEU A 27 17.94 -19.82 -3.12
CA LEU A 27 17.54 -18.39 -3.12
C LEU A 27 17.42 -17.78 -1.72
N VAL A 28 17.71 -18.54 -0.66
CA VAL A 28 17.65 -18.08 0.75
C VAL A 28 19.02 -17.63 1.29
N SER A 29 20.06 -17.54 0.45
CA SER A 29 21.38 -17.06 0.89
C SER A 29 22.09 -16.29 -0.21
N GLY A 30 21.92 -14.97 -0.23
CA GLY A 30 22.73 -14.11 -1.07
C GLY A 30 22.15 -12.74 -1.41
N ALA A 31 21.74 -11.95 -0.42
CA ALA A 31 21.85 -10.48 -0.42
C ALA A 31 21.25 -9.92 0.87
N VAL A 32 22.01 -9.96 1.97
CA VAL A 32 21.95 -8.83 2.89
C VAL A 32 22.58 -7.67 2.14
N ALA A 33 21.76 -6.91 1.42
CA ALA A 33 22.13 -5.55 1.08
C ALA A 33 22.22 -4.81 2.41
N THR A 34 23.42 -4.82 3.01
CA THR A 34 23.80 -3.76 3.94
C THR A 34 23.91 -2.52 3.07
N ASP A 35 22.76 -1.89 2.85
CA ASP A 35 22.69 -0.55 2.33
C ASP A 35 23.39 0.32 3.37
N ALA A 36 24.70 0.47 3.21
CA ALA A 36 25.48 1.50 3.87
C ALA A 36 25.13 2.85 3.21
N CYS A 37 23.84 3.19 3.22
CA CYS A 37 23.45 4.57 3.11
C CYS A 37 23.81 5.20 4.46
N PRO A 38 24.57 6.31 4.49
CA PRO A 38 24.85 7.01 5.73
C PRO A 38 23.53 7.25 6.43
N ARG A 39 23.33 6.61 7.58
CA ARG A 39 22.19 6.89 8.44
C ARG A 39 22.49 8.24 9.08
N THR A 40 22.34 9.31 8.28
CA THR A 40 22.10 10.63 8.83
C THR A 40 20.91 10.43 9.74
N THR A 41 21.17 10.54 11.03
CA THR A 41 20.17 10.85 12.04
C THR A 41 19.65 12.24 11.67
N ALA A 42 18.87 12.30 10.59
CA ALA A 42 17.93 13.37 10.38
C ALA A 42 17.02 13.27 11.60
N THR A 43 17.31 14.11 12.59
CA THR A 43 16.36 14.50 13.61
C THR A 43 15.10 14.83 12.82
N LEU A 44 14.12 13.93 12.87
CA LEU A 44 12.80 14.19 12.33
C LEU A 44 12.22 15.27 13.23
N LYS A 45 12.63 16.52 12.98
CA LYS A 45 11.85 17.69 13.37
C LYS A 45 10.49 17.38 12.76
N ALA A 46 9.51 17.10 13.62
CA ALA A 46 8.15 16.83 13.19
C ALA A 46 7.81 17.95 12.22
N ALA A 47 7.75 17.62 10.93
CA ALA A 47 7.49 18.58 9.88
C ALA A 47 6.05 19.01 10.11
N HIS A 48 5.92 20.11 10.84
CA HIS A 48 4.65 20.77 11.07
C HIS A 48 4.17 21.23 9.70
N SER A 49 3.15 20.56 9.19
CA SER A 49 2.20 21.10 8.21
C SER A 49 2.84 21.85 7.03
N ALA A 50 3.93 21.36 6.46
CA ALA A 50 4.35 21.84 5.15
C ALA A 50 3.42 21.17 4.13
N SER A 51 2.40 21.91 3.68
CA SER A 51 1.67 21.53 2.48
C SER A 51 2.70 21.41 1.34
N PRO A 52 2.75 20.27 0.63
CA PRO A 52 3.58 20.18 -0.56
C PRO A 52 3.20 21.31 -1.51
N ALA A 53 4.20 22.00 -2.08
CA ALA A 53 3.95 23.09 -3.01
C ALA A 53 3.02 22.59 -4.14
N GLY A 54 1.84 23.20 -4.26
CA GLY A 54 0.85 22.86 -5.30
C GLY A 54 -0.30 21.94 -4.87
N TRP A 55 -0.41 21.51 -3.61
CA TRP A 55 -1.64 20.85 -3.12
C TRP A 55 -2.68 21.86 -2.64
N ASP A 56 -3.95 21.62 -2.95
CA ASP A 56 -5.05 22.42 -2.43
C ASP A 56 -5.55 21.94 -1.05
N ASP A 57 -6.47 22.71 -0.47
CA ASP A 57 -7.02 22.49 0.86
C ASP A 57 -7.64 21.10 1.03
N ASP A 58 -8.31 20.58 0.00
CA ASP A 58 -8.93 19.26 0.02
C ASP A 58 -7.89 18.15 0.07
N GLN A 59 -6.83 18.25 -0.74
CA GLN A 59 -5.73 17.28 -0.72
C GLN A 59 -5.00 17.30 0.63
N ILE A 60 -4.80 18.48 1.21
CA ILE A 60 -4.18 18.64 2.53
C ILE A 60 -5.10 18.05 3.62
N ALA A 61 -6.41 18.33 3.57
CA ALA A 61 -7.39 17.79 4.52
C ALA A 61 -7.44 16.26 4.47
N ASN A 62 -7.45 15.68 3.27
CA ASN A 62 -7.42 14.23 3.07
C ASN A 62 -6.11 13.61 3.59
N ALA A 63 -4.96 14.22 3.31
CA ALA A 63 -3.67 13.77 3.84
C ALA A 63 -3.64 13.81 5.38
N ARG A 64 -4.16 14.88 5.99
CA ARG A 64 -4.31 14.98 7.47
C ARG A 64 -5.19 13.87 8.03
N THR A 65 -6.29 13.55 7.37
CA THR A 65 -7.17 12.44 7.76
C THR A 65 -6.45 11.10 7.72
N ILE A 66 -5.72 10.79 6.63
CA ILE A 66 -4.94 9.55 6.52
C ILE A 66 -3.93 9.45 7.67
N VAL A 67 -3.18 10.53 7.94
CA VAL A 67 -2.19 10.57 9.02
C VAL A 67 -2.87 10.42 10.39
N GLY A 68 -3.96 11.15 10.64
CA GLY A 68 -4.70 11.14 11.90
C GLY A 68 -5.28 9.77 12.24
N VAL A 69 -5.92 9.12 11.27
CA VAL A 69 -6.40 7.73 11.42
C VAL A 69 -5.22 6.79 11.65
N GLY A 70 -4.12 6.95 10.93
CA GLY A 70 -2.92 6.13 11.15
C GLY A 70 -2.35 6.27 12.57
N VAL A 71 -2.34 7.48 13.14
CA VAL A 71 -1.94 7.71 14.54
C VAL A 71 -2.89 6.99 15.50
N LEU A 72 -4.20 7.16 15.32
CA LEU A 72 -5.22 6.52 16.15
C LEU A 72 -5.10 4.99 16.13
N ARG A 73 -4.75 4.43 14.97
CA ARG A 73 -4.58 2.99 14.77
C ARG A 73 -3.16 2.49 15.09
N LYS A 74 -2.29 3.34 15.66
CA LYS A 74 -0.90 3.03 16.00
C LYS A 74 -0.08 2.51 14.80
N VAL A 75 -0.43 2.95 13.59
CA VAL A 75 0.31 2.63 12.37
C VAL A 75 1.67 3.34 12.43
N PRO A 76 2.80 2.61 12.24
CA PRO A 76 4.13 3.22 12.21
C PRO A 76 4.22 4.36 11.19
N VAL A 77 5.13 5.32 11.41
CA VAL A 77 5.35 6.46 10.49
C VAL A 77 5.49 5.99 9.03
N ARG A 78 6.27 4.93 8.79
CA ARG A 78 6.46 4.34 7.46
C ARG A 78 5.14 3.90 6.82
N GLY A 79 4.23 3.28 7.59
CA GLY A 79 2.93 2.87 7.09
C GLY A 79 2.04 4.05 6.70
N ARG A 80 2.11 5.16 7.44
CA ARG A 80 1.39 6.40 7.10
C ARG A 80 1.92 7.04 5.82
N VAL A 81 3.25 7.02 5.61
CA VAL A 81 3.87 7.50 4.36
C VAL A 81 3.43 6.64 3.17
N ILE A 82 3.43 5.31 3.33
CA ILE A 82 2.93 4.39 2.29
C ILE A 82 1.46 4.67 1.98
N ALA A 83 0.62 4.91 2.99
CA ALA A 83 -0.78 5.24 2.79
C ALA A 83 -0.96 6.56 2.00
N ILE A 84 -0.19 7.60 2.30
CA ILE A 84 -0.23 8.84 1.51
C ILE A 84 0.22 8.57 0.07
N ALA A 85 1.32 7.86 -0.13
CA ALA A 85 1.83 7.53 -1.46
C ALA A 85 0.81 6.73 -2.29
N ALA A 86 0.16 5.74 -1.68
CA ALA A 86 -0.93 4.99 -2.30
C ALA A 86 -2.11 5.91 -2.67
N ALA A 87 -2.58 6.76 -1.76
CA ALA A 87 -3.68 7.67 -2.07
C ALA A 87 -3.34 8.71 -3.16
N ILE A 88 -2.07 9.14 -3.26
CA ILE A 88 -1.60 9.96 -4.38
C ILE A 88 -1.69 9.16 -5.69
N GLN A 89 -1.25 7.89 -5.68
CA GLN A 89 -1.21 7.06 -6.88
C GLN A 89 -2.61 6.68 -7.37
N GLU A 90 -3.54 6.42 -6.45
CA GLU A 90 -4.90 5.98 -6.75
C GLU A 90 -5.83 7.13 -7.12
N SER A 91 -5.72 8.28 -6.45
CA SER A 91 -6.71 9.37 -6.60
C SER A 91 -6.11 10.77 -6.60
N ARG A 92 -4.77 10.91 -6.53
CA ARG A 92 -4.09 12.20 -6.30
C ARG A 92 -4.59 12.89 -5.02
N LEU A 93 -4.86 12.12 -3.97
CA LEU A 93 -5.44 12.58 -2.70
C LEU A 93 -6.84 13.21 -2.82
N ARG A 94 -7.61 12.83 -3.84
CA ARG A 94 -8.99 13.29 -4.02
C ARG A 94 -9.95 12.21 -3.58
N ASN A 95 -11.00 12.60 -2.86
CA ASN A 95 -12.02 11.65 -2.48
C ASN A 95 -13.03 11.48 -3.62
N LEU A 96 -12.82 10.49 -4.48
CA LEU A 96 -13.61 10.33 -5.70
C LEU A 96 -14.89 9.51 -5.44
N PRO A 97 -16.03 9.89 -6.05
CA PRO A 97 -17.28 9.13 -5.94
C PRO A 97 -17.27 7.83 -6.76
N GLY A 98 -16.27 7.64 -7.63
CA GLY A 98 -16.14 6.48 -8.49
C GLY A 98 -14.80 6.45 -9.24
N GLY A 99 -14.52 5.32 -9.88
CA GLY A 99 -13.36 5.11 -10.75
C GLY A 99 -13.54 3.84 -11.59
N ASP A 100 -12.50 3.01 -11.68
CA ASP A 100 -12.60 1.74 -12.43
C ASP A 100 -13.69 0.83 -11.80
N ARG A 101 -14.68 0.41 -12.60
CA ARG A 101 -15.91 -0.33 -12.19
C ARG A 101 -16.57 0.24 -10.91
N ASP A 102 -16.48 -0.46 -9.77
CA ASP A 102 -17.08 -0.08 -8.49
C ASP A 102 -16.07 0.52 -7.48
N SER A 103 -14.87 0.90 -7.93
CA SER A 103 -13.86 1.52 -7.06
C SER A 103 -14.29 2.91 -6.59
N VAL A 104 -14.11 3.22 -5.30
CA VAL A 104 -14.48 4.51 -4.71
C VAL A 104 -13.45 5.02 -3.69
N GLY A 105 -13.46 6.33 -3.44
CA GLY A 105 -12.73 7.01 -2.37
C GLY A 105 -11.22 7.15 -2.59
N LEU A 106 -10.51 7.65 -1.57
CA LEU A 106 -9.08 7.99 -1.62
C LEU A 106 -8.14 6.88 -2.12
N PHE A 107 -8.48 5.63 -1.81
CA PHE A 107 -7.69 4.45 -2.13
C PHE A 107 -8.28 3.61 -3.27
N GLN A 108 -9.31 4.12 -3.96
CA GLN A 108 -10.00 3.41 -5.05
C GLN A 108 -10.38 1.96 -4.70
N GLN A 109 -10.86 1.75 -3.46
CA GLN A 109 -11.22 0.42 -2.95
C GLN A 109 -12.48 -0.09 -3.64
N ARG A 110 -12.52 -1.41 -3.92
CA ARG A 110 -13.66 -2.09 -4.53
C ARG A 110 -14.52 -2.79 -3.48
N PRO A 111 -15.73 -2.27 -3.17
CA PRO A 111 -16.65 -2.94 -2.26
C PRO A 111 -16.98 -4.38 -2.67
N SER A 112 -17.13 -4.65 -3.98
CA SER A 112 -17.38 -6.00 -4.50
C SER A 112 -16.28 -7.01 -4.15
N GLN A 113 -15.06 -6.54 -3.85
CA GLN A 113 -13.91 -7.39 -3.51
C GLN A 113 -13.73 -7.58 -2.00
N GLY A 114 -14.77 -7.32 -1.20
CA GLY A 114 -14.74 -7.58 0.24
C GLY A 114 -14.10 -6.48 1.08
N TRP A 115 -13.90 -5.28 0.53
CA TRP A 115 -13.40 -4.10 1.27
C TRP A 115 -14.45 -3.46 2.20
N GLY A 116 -15.64 -4.06 2.31
CA GLY A 116 -16.75 -3.59 3.13
C GLY A 116 -17.84 -2.87 2.31
N THR A 117 -18.99 -2.63 2.93
CA THR A 117 -20.12 -1.92 2.32
C THR A 117 -19.75 -0.45 2.05
N PRO A 118 -20.31 0.23 1.03
CA PRO A 118 -19.99 1.63 0.73
C PRO A 118 -21.00 2.65 1.30
N PRO A 119 -21.08 2.90 2.62
CA PRO A 119 -21.91 3.99 3.09
C PRO A 119 -21.19 5.35 3.13
N ASN A 120 -19.84 5.43 3.17
CA ASN A 120 -19.14 6.69 3.50
C ASN A 120 -17.74 6.90 2.89
N TYR A 121 -17.36 6.22 1.81
CA TYR A 121 -16.02 6.44 1.22
C TYR A 121 -15.94 7.72 0.40
N ALA A 122 -17.04 8.16 -0.22
CA ALA A 122 -17.06 9.29 -1.14
C ALA A 122 -17.44 10.64 -0.50
N THR A 123 -17.82 10.66 0.79
CA THR A 123 -18.19 11.90 1.48
C THR A 123 -16.91 12.63 1.87
N PRO A 124 -16.55 13.77 1.23
CA PRO A 124 -15.45 14.60 1.72
C PRO A 124 -15.81 15.09 3.14
N PRO A 125 -14.82 15.39 4.01
CA PRO A 125 -15.10 16.05 5.27
C PRO A 125 -15.87 17.35 4.96
N THR A 126 -17.14 17.40 5.35
CA THR A 126 -18.00 18.56 5.11
C THR A 126 -17.44 19.75 5.86
N ARG A 127 -17.10 20.82 5.12
CA ARG A 127 -16.72 22.11 5.68
C ARG A 127 -17.86 22.62 6.59
N PRO A 128 -17.61 23.01 7.85
CA PRO A 128 -18.57 23.84 8.56
C PRO A 128 -18.67 25.19 7.83
N ALA A 129 -19.87 25.56 7.39
CA ALA A 129 -20.11 26.76 6.58
C ALA A 129 -19.64 28.05 7.28
N GLY A 130 -18.37 28.43 7.09
CA GLY A 130 -17.78 29.66 7.59
C GLY A 130 -17.79 30.76 6.54
N SER A 131 -18.76 31.66 6.67
CA SER A 131 -18.86 33.03 6.13
C SER A 131 -17.92 33.44 4.99
N THR A 132 -18.49 33.58 3.80
CA THR A 132 -18.01 34.51 2.78
C THR A 132 -17.89 35.90 3.38
N THR A 133 -16.67 36.38 3.60
CA THR A 133 -16.41 37.82 3.67
C THR A 133 -15.27 38.09 2.70
N ARG A 134 -15.66 38.29 1.44
CA ARG A 134 -14.81 38.89 0.40
C ARG A 134 -14.69 40.38 0.75
N SER A 135 -13.47 40.86 0.94
CA SER A 135 -13.14 42.28 0.82
C SER A 135 -12.70 42.59 -0.60
#